data_AF-A0A401GT23-F1
#
_entry.id   AF-A0A401GT23-F1
#
_cell.length_a   1.000
_cell.length_b   1.000
_cell.length_c   1.000
_cell.angle_alpha   90.00
_cell.angle_beta   90.00
_cell.angle_gamma   90.00
#
_symmetry.space_group_name_H-M   'P 1'
#
loop_
_entity.id
_entity.type
_entity.pdbx_description
1 polymer ?
#
loop_
_entity_poly.entity_id
_entity_poly.type
_entity_poly.pdbx_seq_one_letter_code
_entity_poly.pdbx_strand_id
1 'polypeptide(L)'
;MGVNGLWELLKPTREETSLKLLALRDRFEGRPGERLYRLGIDTSIWFHQLQEQFVARHANSSENLELRSLLHRLARLLKLPVRPLFVFDGPGRPAHKCSRKVVGMHWMVGNTQKLLDAFGYEWRMAPGEAEAELAKLNQLGIVDAILTDDSDALIFGARTVIRNYKVDAEDEVHAF
;
A
#
# COMPACT_ATOMS: atom_id res chain seq x y z
N MET A 1 -11.06 -5.06 0.27
CA MET A 1 -11.69 -6.06 -0.61
C MET A 1 -11.06 -7.41 -0.29
N GLY A 2 -11.40 -8.49 -1.01
CA GLY A 2 -10.84 -9.83 -0.77
C GLY A 2 -11.80 -10.86 -0.16
N VAL A 3 -11.25 -11.97 0.36
CA VAL A 3 -12.01 -13.12 0.88
C VAL A 3 -12.63 -12.77 2.23
N ASN A 4 -13.97 -12.80 2.27
CA ASN A 4 -14.74 -12.52 3.48
C ASN A 4 -14.35 -13.46 4.63
N GLY A 5 -14.02 -12.89 5.80
CA GLY A 5 -13.66 -13.65 7.00
C GLY A 5 -12.21 -14.14 7.06
N LEU A 6 -11.41 -13.98 6.01
CA LEU A 6 -10.01 -14.45 6.01
C LEU A 6 -9.18 -13.78 7.11
N TRP A 7 -9.37 -12.48 7.33
CA TRP A 7 -8.65 -11.75 8.37
C TRP A 7 -8.97 -12.22 9.78
N GLU A 8 -10.21 -12.65 10.03
CA GLU A 8 -10.63 -13.20 11.32
C GLU A 8 -9.92 -14.52 11.61
N LEU A 9 -9.73 -15.35 10.58
CA LEU A 9 -8.99 -16.61 10.66
C LEU A 9 -7.49 -16.39 10.90
N LEU A 10 -6.91 -15.32 10.31
CA LEU A 10 -5.50 -14.97 10.43
C LEU A 10 -5.16 -14.14 11.69
N LYS A 11 -6.15 -13.76 12.50
CA LYS A 11 -5.91 -13.01 13.76
C LYS A 11 -4.84 -13.64 14.66
N PRO A 12 -4.77 -14.98 14.86
CA PRO A 12 -3.77 -15.57 15.74
C PRO A 12 -2.34 -15.43 15.23
N THR A 13 -2.13 -15.19 13.94
CA THR A 13 -0.80 -15.03 13.32
C THR A 13 -0.38 -13.57 13.19
N ARG A 14 -1.24 -12.63 13.61
CA ARG A 14 -0.97 -11.19 13.55
C ARG A 14 0.08 -10.79 14.56
N GLU A 15 1.02 -9.97 14.12
CA GLU A 15 1.89 -9.18 14.99
C GLU A 15 1.48 -7.70 14.96
N GLU A 16 1.28 -7.11 16.13
CA GLU A 16 1.10 -5.67 16.31
C GLU A 16 2.46 -5.02 16.59
N THR A 17 2.90 -4.17 15.68
CA THR A 17 4.20 -3.50 15.80
C THR A 17 4.18 -2.18 15.04
N SER A 18 5.16 -1.30 15.24
CA SER A 18 5.27 -0.12 14.40
C SER A 18 6.04 -0.41 13.12
N LEU A 19 5.68 0.26 12.02
CA LEU A 19 6.41 0.11 10.75
C LEU A 19 7.90 0.47 10.90
N LYS A 20 8.20 1.44 11.77
CA LYS A 20 9.56 1.82 12.13
C LYS A 20 10.31 0.69 12.81
N LEU A 21 9.72 0.05 13.83
CA LEU A 21 10.34 -1.07 14.52
C LEU A 21 10.54 -2.27 13.59
N LEU A 22 9.55 -2.57 12.75
CA LEU A 22 9.63 -3.66 11.78
C LEU A 22 10.79 -3.44 10.79
N ALA A 23 10.90 -2.24 10.23
CA ALA A 23 12.00 -1.87 9.34
C ALA A 23 13.38 -1.88 10.03
N LEU A 24 13.44 -1.51 11.31
CA LEU A 24 14.68 -1.58 12.09
C LEU A 24 15.05 -3.02 12.45
N ARG A 25 14.10 -3.86 12.87
CA ARG A 25 14.35 -5.27 13.21
C ARG A 25 14.90 -6.03 12.01
N ASP A 26 14.30 -5.89 10.83
CA ASP A 26 14.82 -6.53 9.61
C ASP A 26 16.29 -6.13 9.33
N ARG A 27 16.65 -4.88 9.60
CA ARG A 27 18.02 -4.37 9.46
C ARG A 27 19.02 -4.97 10.46
N PHE A 28 18.58 -5.30 11.68
CA PHE A 28 19.47 -5.76 12.76
C PHE A 28 19.45 -7.28 12.97
N GLU A 29 18.30 -7.92 12.83
CA GLU A 29 18.05 -9.35 13.08
C GLU A 29 17.98 -10.17 11.78
N GLY A 30 17.64 -9.52 10.67
CA GLY A 30 17.41 -10.15 9.37
C GLY A 30 18.67 -10.23 8.51
N ARG A 31 18.55 -9.78 7.25
CA ARG A 31 19.66 -9.83 6.29
C ARG A 31 20.68 -8.74 6.64
N PRO A 32 21.96 -9.08 6.93
CA PRO A 32 23.00 -8.07 7.02
C PRO A 32 23.17 -7.44 5.64
N GLY A 33 22.58 -6.28 5.42
CA GLY A 33 22.46 -5.69 4.09
C GLY A 33 22.54 -4.17 4.11
N GLU A 34 23.24 -3.63 3.12
CA GLU A 34 23.42 -2.19 2.89
C GLU A 34 22.13 -1.48 2.41
N ARG A 35 21.03 -2.21 2.21
CA ARG A 35 19.78 -1.66 1.66
C ARG A 35 18.70 -1.43 2.72
N LEU A 36 17.97 -0.33 2.58
CA LEU A 36 16.79 -0.02 3.40
C LEU A 36 15.66 -1.04 3.18
N TYR A 37 14.79 -1.18 4.19
CA TYR A 37 13.60 -2.02 4.16
C TYR A 37 12.67 -1.60 3.03
N ARG A 38 12.45 -2.47 2.03
CA ARG A 38 11.66 -2.15 0.85
C ARG A 38 10.20 -2.48 1.08
N LEU A 39 9.37 -1.44 1.09
CA LEU A 39 7.93 -1.56 1.29
C LEU A 39 7.20 -1.41 -0.05
N GLY A 40 6.57 -2.47 -0.52
CA GLY A 40 5.66 -2.40 -1.66
C GLY A 40 4.32 -1.80 -1.25
N ILE A 41 3.85 -0.75 -1.93
CA ILE A 41 2.62 -0.05 -1.59
C ILE A 41 1.63 -0.22 -2.73
N ASP A 42 0.48 -0.79 -2.42
CA ASP A 42 -0.65 -0.82 -3.33
C ASP A 42 -1.35 0.54 -3.35
N THR A 43 -1.27 1.22 -4.49
CA THR A 43 -1.82 2.56 -4.67
C THR A 43 -3.35 2.58 -4.72
N SER A 44 -3.99 1.47 -5.08
CA SER A 44 -5.45 1.39 -5.22
C SER A 44 -6.17 1.65 -3.89
N ILE A 45 -5.59 1.16 -2.79
CA ILE A 45 -6.10 1.36 -1.42
C ILE A 45 -6.06 2.81 -1.01
N TRP A 46 -4.97 3.51 -1.34
CA TRP A 46 -4.83 4.91 -0.98
C TRP A 46 -5.88 5.75 -1.71
N PHE A 47 -6.17 5.45 -2.98
CA PHE A 47 -7.24 6.12 -3.72
C PHE A 47 -8.63 5.82 -3.15
N HIS A 48 -8.90 4.57 -2.79
CA HIS A 48 -10.18 4.22 -2.15
C HIS A 48 -10.39 4.95 -0.82
N GLN A 49 -9.36 4.99 0.03
CA GLN A 49 -9.43 5.70 1.32
C GLN A 49 -9.62 7.21 1.13
N LEU A 50 -8.97 7.83 0.13
CA LEU A 50 -9.15 9.25 -0.16
C LEU A 50 -10.57 9.54 -0.67
N GLN A 51 -11.13 8.66 -1.50
CA GLN A 51 -12.51 8.78 -2.00
C GLN A 51 -13.55 8.64 -0.86
N GLU A 52 -13.38 7.69 0.05
CA GLU A 52 -14.26 7.55 1.22
C GLU A 52 -14.22 8.78 2.14
N GLN A 53 -13.02 9.32 2.40
CA GLN A 53 -12.85 10.54 3.19
C GLN A 53 -13.49 11.76 2.51
N PHE A 54 -13.48 11.81 1.18
CA PHE A 54 -14.10 12.86 0.39
C PHE A 54 -15.62 12.83 0.50
N VAL A 55 -16.25 11.66 0.30
CA VAL A 55 -17.71 11.50 0.41
C VAL A 55 -18.20 11.91 1.81
N ALA A 56 -17.44 11.58 2.85
CA ALA A 56 -17.78 11.95 4.22
C ALA A 56 -17.60 13.46 4.53
N ARG A 57 -16.69 14.16 3.85
CA ARG A 57 -16.33 15.57 4.15
C ARG A 57 -16.94 16.60 3.20
N HIS A 58 -17.72 16.17 2.21
CA HIS A 58 -18.37 17.02 1.21
C HIS A 58 -19.51 17.92 1.69
N ALA A 59 -19.69 18.09 3.01
CA ALA A 59 -20.53 19.15 3.52
C ALA A 59 -19.84 20.53 3.47
N ASN A 60 -18.50 20.63 3.61
CA ASN A 60 -17.83 21.94 3.70
C ASN A 60 -16.32 21.94 3.31
N SER A 61 -16.03 22.41 2.09
CA SER A 61 -14.81 23.17 1.70
C SER A 61 -13.52 22.51 1.15
N SER A 62 -12.93 23.31 0.25
CA SER A 62 -11.55 23.43 -0.26
C SER A 62 -11.08 22.51 -1.38
N GLU A 63 -10.58 23.15 -2.45
CA GLU A 63 -9.95 22.52 -3.61
C GLU A 63 -8.69 21.73 -3.20
N ASN A 64 -8.51 20.56 -3.80
CA ASN A 64 -7.31 19.70 -3.69
C ASN A 64 -7.04 19.01 -2.34
N LEU A 65 -8.07 18.73 -1.51
CA LEU A 65 -7.91 17.95 -0.28
C LEU A 65 -7.27 16.57 -0.51
N GLU A 66 -7.55 15.94 -1.65
CA GLU A 66 -7.02 14.62 -2.00
C GLU A 66 -5.50 14.64 -2.19
N LEU A 67 -5.01 15.57 -3.01
CA LEU A 67 -3.57 15.76 -3.24
C LEU A 67 -2.86 16.23 -1.97
N ARG A 68 -3.52 17.06 -1.15
CA ARG A 68 -2.97 17.46 0.15
C ARG A 68 -2.83 16.27 1.07
N SER A 69 -3.87 15.44 1.21
CA SER A 69 -3.82 14.23 2.05
C SER A 69 -2.75 13.27 1.55
N LEU A 70 -2.64 13.06 0.24
CA LEU A 70 -1.59 12.28 -0.38
C LEU A 70 -0.19 12.86 -0.06
N LEU A 71 0.00 14.18 -0.19
CA LEU A 71 1.26 14.85 0.13
C LEU A 71 1.69 14.60 1.58
N HIS A 72 0.76 14.69 2.54
CA HIS A 72 1.07 14.41 3.95
C HIS A 72 1.43 12.95 4.18
N ARG A 73 0.77 12.01 3.49
CA ARG A 73 1.11 10.58 3.51
C ARG A 73 2.54 10.33 3.02
N LEU A 74 2.88 10.92 1.87
CA LEU A 74 4.22 10.83 1.30
C LEU A 74 5.27 11.46 2.24
N ALA A 75 4.99 12.62 2.83
CA ALA A 75 5.89 13.25 3.79
C ALA A 75 6.10 12.44 5.08
N ARG A 76 5.11 11.64 5.52
CA ARG A 76 5.29 10.71 6.64
C ARG A 76 6.22 9.56 6.29
N LEU A 77 6.11 8.99 5.08
CA LEU A 77 7.01 7.92 4.63
C LEU A 77 8.47 8.35 4.63
N LEU A 78 8.79 9.63 4.36
CA LEU A 78 10.15 10.16 4.46
C LEU A 78 10.76 10.06 5.87
N LYS A 79 9.93 10.01 6.92
CA LYS A 79 10.39 9.91 8.32
C LYS A 79 10.71 8.47 8.73
N LEU A 80 10.34 7.49 7.91
CA LEU A 80 10.51 6.08 8.20
C LEU A 80 11.76 5.54 7.50
N PRO A 81 12.48 4.56 8.09
CA PRO A 81 13.66 3.96 7.49
C PRO A 81 13.30 2.91 6.42
N VAL A 82 12.37 3.28 5.53
CA VAL A 82 11.85 2.40 4.46
C VAL A 82 12.13 3.02 3.10
N ARG A 83 12.26 2.15 2.09
CA ARG A 83 12.29 2.53 0.68
C ARG A 83 10.98 2.09 0.03
N PRO A 84 10.01 3.00 -0.16
CA PRO A 84 8.73 2.63 -0.73
C PRO A 84 8.85 2.36 -2.23
N LEU A 85 8.09 1.37 -2.70
CA LEU A 85 7.83 1.08 -4.11
C LEU A 85 6.32 1.12 -4.33
N PHE A 86 5.84 2.13 -5.06
CA PHE A 86 4.42 2.27 -5.37
C PHE A 86 4.07 1.47 -6.61
N VAL A 87 3.07 0.60 -6.53
CA VAL A 87 2.59 -0.18 -7.66
C VAL A 87 1.18 0.24 -8.01
N PHE A 88 1.00 0.58 -9.29
CA PHE A 88 -0.28 0.94 -9.89
C PHE A 88 -0.83 -0.22 -10.71
N ASP A 89 -2.15 -0.31 -10.76
CA ASP A 89 -2.84 -1.25 -11.63
C ASP A 89 -2.54 -1.01 -13.11
N GLY A 90 -2.31 -2.12 -13.81
CA GLY A 90 -2.04 -2.18 -15.23
C GLY A 90 -3.27 -2.28 -16.14
N PRO A 91 -3.04 -2.18 -17.46
CA PRO A 91 -4.09 -2.36 -18.46
C PRO A 91 -4.62 -3.80 -18.55
N GLY A 92 -3.84 -4.81 -18.11
CA GLY A 92 -4.24 -6.21 -18.14
C GLY A 92 -5.12 -6.67 -16.97
N ARG A 93 -5.60 -5.74 -16.13
CA ARG A 93 -6.51 -6.07 -15.03
C ARG A 93 -7.87 -6.54 -15.58
N PRO A 94 -8.54 -7.51 -14.94
CA PRO A 94 -9.83 -8.01 -15.40
C PRO A 94 -10.89 -6.90 -15.39
N ALA A 95 -11.76 -6.86 -16.39
CA ALA A 95 -12.83 -5.86 -16.49
C ALA A 95 -13.88 -5.99 -15.37
N HIS A 96 -13.96 -7.15 -14.73
CA HIS A 96 -14.85 -7.46 -13.62
C HIS A 96 -14.04 -8.09 -12.47
N LYS A 97 -14.04 -7.44 -11.30
CA LYS A 97 -13.53 -8.01 -10.03
C LYS A 97 -14.72 -8.18 -9.10
N CYS A 98 -14.98 -9.42 -8.66
CA CYS A 98 -16.06 -9.78 -7.71
C CYS A 98 -17.42 -9.12 -7.98
N SER A 99 -17.99 -9.37 -9.17
CA SER A 99 -19.32 -8.86 -9.59
C SER A 99 -19.46 -7.34 -9.66
N ARG A 100 -18.36 -6.58 -9.53
CA ARG A 100 -18.32 -5.13 -9.71
C ARG A 100 -17.49 -4.78 -10.94
N LYS A 101 -17.99 -3.81 -11.72
CA LYS A 101 -17.27 -3.27 -12.87
C LYS A 101 -16.04 -2.53 -12.35
N VAL A 102 -14.86 -2.87 -12.85
CA VAL A 102 -13.63 -2.17 -12.48
C VAL A 102 -13.72 -0.76 -13.05
N VAL A 103 -13.70 0.24 -12.16
CA VAL A 103 -13.67 1.65 -12.56
C VAL A 103 -12.36 1.89 -13.31
N GLY A 104 -12.41 2.71 -14.37
CA GLY A 104 -11.24 3.07 -15.18
C GLY A 104 -10.07 3.64 -14.37
N MET A 105 -8.97 3.97 -15.03
CA MET A 105 -7.80 4.55 -14.36
C MET A 105 -8.24 5.75 -13.53
N HIS A 106 -7.89 5.77 -12.23
CA HIS A 106 -8.28 6.87 -11.36
C HIS A 106 -7.65 8.18 -11.89
N TRP A 107 -8.43 9.25 -11.98
CA TRP A 107 -7.98 10.53 -12.56
C TRP A 107 -6.76 11.11 -11.82
N MET A 108 -6.56 10.74 -10.55
CA MET A 108 -5.38 11.11 -9.75
C MET A 108 -4.08 10.41 -10.14
N VAL A 109 -4.08 9.33 -10.93
CA VAL A 109 -2.87 8.53 -11.19
C VAL A 109 -1.74 9.40 -11.74
N GLY A 110 -2.02 10.23 -12.74
CA GLY A 110 -1.00 11.12 -13.34
C GLY A 110 -0.47 12.17 -12.36
N ASN A 111 -1.32 12.75 -11.51
CA ASN A 111 -0.89 13.72 -10.49
C ASN A 111 -0.10 13.05 -9.36
N THR A 112 -0.48 11.83 -9.00
CA THR A 112 0.21 11.03 -7.99
C THR A 112 1.59 10.63 -8.48
N GLN A 113 1.73 10.18 -9.72
CA GLN A 113 3.04 9.88 -10.32
C GLN A 113 3.99 11.08 -10.26
N LYS A 114 3.51 12.28 -10.66
CA LYS A 114 4.30 13.52 -10.55
C LYS A 114 4.73 13.84 -9.11
N LEU A 115 3.84 13.60 -8.13
CA LEU A 115 4.19 13.77 -6.72
C LEU A 115 5.21 12.73 -6.27
N LEU A 116 5.07 11.47 -6.65
CA LEU A 116 6.03 10.42 -6.34
C LEU A 116 7.41 10.74 -6.92
N ASP A 117 7.46 11.20 -8.18
CA ASP A 117 8.69 11.66 -8.83
C ASP A 117 9.35 12.81 -8.06
N ALA A 118 8.56 13.79 -7.62
CA ALA A 118 9.05 14.93 -6.83
C ALA A 118 9.60 14.52 -5.46
N PHE A 119 9.06 13.46 -4.83
CA PHE A 119 9.57 12.89 -3.59
C PHE A 119 10.77 11.95 -3.80
N GLY A 120 11.10 11.62 -5.05
CA GLY A 120 12.13 10.63 -5.39
C GLY A 120 11.73 9.19 -5.08
N TYR A 121 10.42 8.91 -5.03
CA TYR A 121 9.92 7.56 -4.78
C TYR A 121 9.83 6.73 -6.05
N GLU A 122 10.17 5.45 -5.91
CA GLU A 122 10.08 4.49 -7.00
C GLU A 122 8.62 4.10 -7.21
N TRP A 123 8.17 4.12 -8.47
CA TRP A 123 6.85 3.64 -8.82
C TRP A 123 6.86 2.83 -10.11
N ARG A 124 5.88 1.93 -10.25
CA ARG A 124 5.74 1.04 -11.41
C ARG A 124 4.28 0.80 -11.75
N MET A 125 4.02 0.57 -13.03
CA MET A 125 2.74 0.04 -13.51
C MET A 125 2.84 -1.49 -13.55
N ALA A 126 1.94 -2.19 -12.88
CA ALA A 126 1.81 -3.63 -13.02
C ALA A 126 1.35 -3.99 -14.44
N PRO A 127 1.60 -5.22 -14.93
CA PRO A 127 1.00 -5.69 -16.18
C PRO A 127 -0.52 -5.94 -16.02
N GLY A 128 -0.95 -6.34 -14.82
CA GLY A 128 -2.34 -6.64 -14.45
C GLY A 128 -2.73 -5.97 -13.14
N GLU A 129 -3.03 -6.74 -12.09
CA GLU A 129 -3.36 -6.20 -10.76
C GLU A 129 -2.09 -5.87 -9.96
N ALA A 130 -2.10 -4.74 -9.24
CA ALA A 130 -0.98 -4.31 -8.40
C ALA A 130 -0.66 -5.33 -7.30
N GLU A 131 -1.67 -5.94 -6.69
CA GLU A 131 -1.52 -6.96 -5.62
C GLU A 131 -0.79 -8.20 -6.10
N ALA A 132 -1.07 -8.67 -7.32
CA ALA A 132 -0.43 -9.84 -7.90
C ALA A 132 1.06 -9.58 -8.19
N GLU A 133 1.38 -8.40 -8.75
CA GLU A 133 2.76 -7.97 -8.96
C GLU A 133 3.51 -7.84 -7.62
N LEU A 134 2.91 -7.17 -6.65
CA LEU A 134 3.48 -6.98 -5.31
C LEU A 134 3.73 -8.32 -4.60
N ALA A 135 2.78 -9.26 -4.67
CA ALA A 135 2.95 -10.60 -4.13
C ALA A 135 4.13 -11.33 -4.78
N LYS A 136 4.29 -11.21 -6.10
CA LYS A 136 5.42 -11.79 -6.81
C LYS A 136 6.76 -11.15 -6.40
N LEU A 137 6.80 -9.82 -6.31
CA LEU A 137 7.99 -9.09 -5.85
C LEU A 137 8.37 -9.48 -4.41
N ASN A 138 7.39 -9.74 -3.56
CA ASN A 138 7.62 -10.17 -2.18
C ASN A 138 8.16 -11.61 -2.11
N GLN A 139 7.62 -12.53 -2.89
CA GLN A 139 8.16 -13.89 -3.02
C GLN A 139 9.62 -13.91 -3.50
N LEU A 140 9.96 -13.02 -4.44
CA LEU A 140 11.31 -12.87 -4.98
C LEU A 140 12.25 -12.13 -4.02
N GLY A 141 11.76 -11.58 -2.91
CA GLY A 141 12.55 -10.80 -1.95
C GLY A 141 13.03 -9.45 -2.51
N ILE A 142 12.35 -8.93 -3.53
CA ILE A 142 12.57 -7.59 -4.09
C ILE A 142 11.96 -6.54 -3.17
N VAL A 143 10.75 -6.80 -2.67
CA VAL A 143 10.12 -6.06 -1.57
C VAL A 143 10.04 -6.97 -0.34
N ASP A 144 10.24 -6.39 0.83
CA ASP A 144 10.32 -7.15 2.08
C ASP A 144 8.93 -7.32 2.71
N ALA A 145 8.03 -6.34 2.52
CA ALA A 145 6.62 -6.46 2.83
C ALA A 145 5.75 -5.67 1.86
N ILE A 146 4.45 -5.98 1.87
CA ILE A 146 3.42 -5.31 1.08
C ILE A 146 2.46 -4.58 2.01
N LEU A 147 2.28 -3.27 1.82
CA LEU A 147 1.24 -2.48 2.46
C LEU A 147 -0.04 -2.58 1.64
N THR A 148 -0.97 -3.41 2.10
CA THR A 148 -2.29 -3.59 1.48
C THR A 148 -3.34 -4.02 2.51
N ASP A 149 -4.57 -3.52 2.39
CA ASP A 149 -5.73 -3.93 3.18
C ASP A 149 -6.54 -5.04 2.48
N ASP A 150 -6.19 -5.41 1.25
CA ASP A 150 -6.79 -6.51 0.52
C ASP A 150 -6.10 -7.83 0.83
N SER A 151 -6.90 -8.87 1.04
CA SER A 151 -6.40 -10.20 1.34
C SER A 151 -5.93 -10.95 0.10
N ASP A 152 -6.31 -10.48 -1.09
CA ASP A 152 -5.98 -11.13 -2.36
C ASP A 152 -4.45 -11.24 -2.55
N ALA A 153 -3.67 -10.31 -1.99
CA ALA A 153 -2.20 -10.42 -1.97
C ALA A 153 -1.70 -11.73 -1.35
N LEU A 154 -2.35 -12.23 -0.29
CA LEU A 154 -2.00 -13.52 0.32
C LEU A 154 -2.33 -14.70 -0.61
N ILE A 155 -3.42 -14.60 -1.37
CA ILE A 155 -3.84 -15.62 -2.35
C ILE A 155 -2.84 -15.68 -3.51
N PHE A 156 -2.34 -14.53 -3.96
CA PHE A 156 -1.23 -14.45 -4.92
C PHE A 156 0.13 -14.90 -4.33
N GLY A 157 0.16 -15.21 -3.03
CA GLY A 157 1.28 -15.81 -2.32
C GLY A 157 2.25 -14.80 -1.72
N ALA A 158 1.78 -13.62 -1.33
CA ALA A 158 2.54 -12.73 -0.46
C ALA A 158 2.94 -13.45 0.84
N ARG A 159 4.16 -13.20 1.31
CA ARG A 159 4.73 -13.77 2.54
C ARG A 159 4.61 -12.82 3.74
N THR A 160 4.55 -11.52 3.49
CA THR A 160 4.45 -10.52 4.55
C THR A 160 3.53 -9.40 4.09
N VAL A 161 2.39 -9.27 4.77
CA VAL A 161 1.35 -8.27 4.48
C VAL A 161 1.16 -7.37 5.68
N ILE A 162 1.27 -6.06 5.44
CA ILE A 162 1.07 -5.01 6.42
C ILE A 162 -0.29 -4.36 6.14
N ARG A 163 -1.15 -4.30 7.16
CA ARG A 163 -2.49 -3.72 7.09
C ARG A 163 -2.69 -2.55 8.05
N ASN A 164 -3.81 -1.86 7.85
CA ASN A 164 -4.35 -0.85 8.77
C ASN A 164 -3.37 0.29 9.04
N TYR A 165 -2.61 0.71 8.02
CA TYR A 165 -1.78 1.90 8.13
C TYR A 165 -2.67 3.14 8.17
N LYS A 166 -3.07 3.53 9.38
CA LYS A 166 -3.78 4.79 9.62
C LYS A 166 -2.77 5.92 9.67
N VAL A 167 -2.84 6.76 8.66
CA VAL A 167 -2.03 7.96 8.47
C VAL A 167 -2.27 9.02 9.57
N ASP A 168 -3.21 8.83 10.48
CA ASP A 168 -3.53 9.79 11.55
C ASP A 168 -3.27 9.24 12.97
N ALA A 169 -2.96 7.94 13.12
CA ALA A 169 -2.59 7.34 14.40
C ALA A 169 -1.05 7.25 14.51
N GLU A 170 -0.55 7.03 15.73
CA GLU A 170 0.80 6.49 15.97
C GLU A 170 1.04 5.33 14.98
N ASP A 171 2.24 5.20 14.39
CA ASP A 171 2.55 4.34 13.22
C ASP A 171 2.38 2.81 13.46
N GLU A 172 1.27 2.40 14.07
CA GLU A 172 0.87 1.06 14.45
C GLU A 172 0.39 0.26 13.24
N VAL A 173 1.18 -0.77 13.00
CA VAL A 173 1.08 -1.89 12.08
C VAL A 173 0.17 -3.04 12.47
N HIS A 174 -0.54 -3.69 11.54
CA HIS A 174 -0.80 -5.13 11.69
C HIS A 174 -0.02 -5.89 10.63
N ALA A 175 1.01 -6.62 11.05
CA ALA A 175 1.79 -7.49 10.18
C ALA A 175 1.23 -8.91 10.23
N PHE A 176 1.01 -9.50 9.06
CA PHE A 176 0.50 -10.86 8.85
C PHE A 176 1.45 -11.63 7.93
#